data_AF-A0A2D7C405-F1
#
_entry.id   AF-A0A2D7C405-F1
#
_cell.length_a   1.000
_cell.length_b   1.000
_cell.length_c   1.000
_cell.angle_alpha   90.00
_cell.angle_beta   90.00
_cell.angle_gamma   90.00
#
_symmetry.space_group_name_H-M   'P 1'
#
loop_
_entity.id
_entity.type
_entity.pdbx_description
1 polymer ?
#
loop_
_entity_poly.entity_id
_entity_poly.type
_entity_poly.pdbx_seq_one_letter_code
_entity_poly.pdbx_strand_id
1 'polypeptide(L)'
;MSTQQIGLTRIAANNSGTFVNQKASQFTSELDQLRGTLTLRNGELDQIRSTTAGNAGNYHGLVGSIKSRLQVGTTPGNPQVMNQWRSAQDQLDRIEDDISDMNQLTAQVAADSAMSAYLLDSVRAAFGLSGAVDDDHRQLRRLEDEVNQTTVTIQRLLGELNEDMGRQQEFVAKEREKLVELARDINVGQLYVAPQASMAGSPMIPTGTPADFSERRPLVVIRFDRQDVTYEPALYQAISRALDRRPDAVFDLVAVSPGSSKRNLSTSAAKRNAEKVLQSLSRMGLPSERVMLSAMSSASARSSEVHIYIR
;
A
#
# COMPACT_ATOMS: atom_id res chain seq x y z
N MET A 1 60.43 27.13 39.87
CA MET A 1 60.02 25.84 39.32
C MET A 1 59.03 26.11 38.21
N SER A 2 59.44 25.88 36.97
CA SER A 2 58.65 26.08 35.76
C SER A 2 57.56 25.03 35.63
N THR A 3 56.34 25.44 35.35
CA THR A 3 55.30 24.56 34.79
C THR A 3 55.03 25.01 33.38
N GLN A 4 55.45 24.18 32.43
CA GLN A 4 55.33 24.37 30.99
C GLN A 4 53.87 24.45 30.57
N GLN A 5 53.54 25.53 29.88
CA GLN A 5 52.33 25.71 29.10
C GLN A 5 52.44 24.80 27.86
N ILE A 6 51.68 23.71 27.85
CA ILE A 6 51.53 22.86 26.67
C ILE A 6 50.70 23.67 25.66
N GLY A 7 51.39 24.18 24.65
CA GLY A 7 50.79 24.84 23.50
C GLY A 7 49.91 23.85 22.75
N LEU A 8 48.59 24.06 22.85
CA LEU A 8 47.64 23.55 21.88
C LEU A 8 47.88 24.30 20.57
N THR A 9 48.72 23.73 19.72
CA THR A 9 48.84 24.13 18.32
C THR A 9 47.48 23.90 17.67
N ARG A 10 46.63 24.94 17.68
CA ARG A 10 45.51 25.04 16.74
C ARG A 10 46.14 24.91 15.35
N ILE A 11 45.83 23.80 14.67
CA ILE A 11 46.15 23.61 13.26
C ILE A 11 45.52 24.80 12.54
N ALA A 12 46.34 25.75 12.12
CA ALA A 12 45.90 26.90 11.37
C ALA A 12 45.23 26.39 10.09
N ALA A 13 44.00 26.84 9.84
CA ALA A 13 43.43 26.77 8.51
C ALA A 13 44.37 27.57 7.60
N ASN A 14 45.19 26.86 6.82
CA ASN A 14 46.09 27.45 5.84
C ASN A 14 45.23 28.11 4.76
N ASN A 15 44.93 29.40 4.96
CA ASN A 15 44.36 30.26 3.93
C ASN A 15 45.46 30.52 2.90
N SER A 16 45.55 29.68 1.87
CA SER A 16 46.53 29.80 0.77
C SER A 16 46.33 31.09 -0.06
N GLY A 17 45.24 31.83 0.18
CA GLY A 17 44.90 33.07 -0.51
C GLY A 17 44.52 32.87 -1.98
N THR A 18 44.53 31.63 -2.48
CA THR A 18 44.22 31.29 -3.87
C THR A 18 42.72 31.41 -4.13
N PHE A 19 42.35 31.63 -5.39
CA PHE A 19 40.96 31.61 -5.83
C PHE A 19 40.30 30.23 -5.57
N VAL A 20 41.07 29.15 -5.71
CA VAL A 20 40.58 27.78 -5.49
C VAL A 20 40.27 27.54 -4.01
N ASN A 21 41.06 28.07 -3.08
CA ASN A 21 40.76 28.01 -1.65
C ASN A 21 39.49 28.79 -1.28
N GLN A 22 39.22 29.94 -1.92
CA GLN A 22 37.96 30.66 -1.74
C GLN A 22 36.77 29.82 -2.21
N LYS A 23 36.89 29.12 -3.35
CA LYS A 23 35.86 28.22 -3.86
C LYS A 23 35.68 26.97 -2.98
N ALA A 24 36.76 26.35 -2.54
CA ALA A 24 36.71 25.22 -1.61
C ALA A 24 35.98 25.62 -0.32
N SER A 25 36.29 26.79 0.24
CA SER A 25 35.60 27.32 1.43
C SER A 25 34.11 27.59 1.18
N GLN A 26 33.75 28.12 0.00
CA GLN A 26 32.35 28.31 -0.39
C GLN A 26 31.62 26.96 -0.43
N PHE A 27 32.19 25.96 -1.11
CA PHE A 27 31.56 24.65 -1.22
C PHE A 27 31.46 23.91 0.12
N THR A 28 32.42 24.08 1.03
CA THR A 28 32.30 23.57 2.40
C THR A 28 31.09 24.15 3.10
N SER A 29 30.86 25.46 2.99
CA SER A 29 29.67 26.10 3.57
C SER A 29 28.37 25.58 2.95
N GLU A 30 28.33 25.38 1.63
CA GLU A 30 27.17 24.81 0.94
C GLU A 30 26.90 23.36 1.37
N LEU A 31 27.96 22.57 1.53
CA LEU A 31 27.87 21.20 2.03
C LEU A 31 27.37 21.14 3.48
N ASP A 32 27.85 22.03 4.34
CA ASP A 32 27.43 22.09 5.75
C ASP A 32 25.95 22.49 5.87
N GLN A 33 25.48 23.41 5.02
CA GLN A 33 24.06 23.74 4.92
C GLN A 33 23.21 22.56 4.46
N LEU A 34 23.68 21.83 3.43
CA LEU A 34 23.00 20.63 2.93
C LEU A 34 22.93 19.55 4.02
N ARG A 35 24.03 19.30 4.74
CA ARG A 35 24.08 18.35 5.86
C ARG A 35 23.13 18.73 6.98
N GLY A 36 23.10 20.01 7.36
CA GLY A 36 22.16 20.52 8.35
C GLY A 36 20.70 20.29 7.94
N THR A 37 20.39 20.56 6.66
CA THR A 37 19.06 20.29 6.09
C THR A 37 18.73 18.80 6.16
N LEU A 38 19.66 17.91 5.80
CA LEU A 38 19.42 16.47 5.88
C LEU A 38 19.22 15.96 7.30
N THR A 39 19.89 16.54 8.29
CA THR A 39 19.60 16.22 9.70
C THR A 39 18.16 16.57 10.06
N LEU A 40 17.66 17.72 9.58
CA LEU A 40 16.25 18.11 9.78
C LEU A 40 15.30 17.15 9.07
N ARG A 41 15.56 16.79 7.80
CA ARG A 41 14.74 15.83 7.03
C ARG A 41 14.65 14.46 7.68
N ASN A 42 15.76 13.97 8.24
CA ASN A 42 15.74 12.71 9.00
C ASN A 42 14.90 12.83 10.28
N GLY A 43 15.02 13.94 11.01
CA GLY A 43 14.19 14.20 12.19
C GLY A 43 12.70 14.30 11.85
N GLU A 44 12.34 14.92 10.73
CA GLU A 44 10.97 14.97 10.21
C GLU A 44 10.45 13.55 9.89
N LEU A 45 11.25 12.73 9.21
CA LEU A 45 10.88 11.33 8.93
C LEU A 45 10.65 10.53 10.22
N ASP A 46 11.56 10.63 11.19
CA ASP A 46 11.43 9.93 12.47
C ASP A 46 10.17 10.37 13.25
N GLN A 47 9.85 11.66 13.19
CA GLN A 47 8.63 12.19 13.78
C GLN A 47 7.39 11.62 13.09
N ILE A 48 7.34 11.61 11.76
CA ILE A 48 6.22 11.03 11.00
C ILE A 48 6.09 9.53 11.33
N ARG A 49 7.19 8.78 11.37
CA ARG A 49 7.16 7.36 11.76
C ARG A 49 6.56 7.15 13.14
N SER A 50 6.92 8.00 14.10
CA SER A 50 6.38 7.97 15.46
C SER A 50 4.88 8.27 15.50
N THR A 51 4.42 9.31 14.79
CA THR A 51 3.00 9.68 14.71
C THR A 51 2.19 8.58 14.04
N THR A 52 2.67 8.04 12.92
CA THR A 52 2.01 6.94 12.20
C THR A 52 1.90 5.69 13.06
N ALA A 53 2.97 5.31 13.78
CA ALA A 53 2.94 4.17 14.69
C ALA A 53 1.92 4.39 15.84
N GLY A 54 1.84 5.61 16.37
CA GLY A 54 0.82 5.97 17.37
C GLY A 54 -0.60 5.89 16.82
N ASN A 55 -0.85 6.46 15.64
CA ASN A 55 -2.15 6.42 14.95
C ASN A 55 -2.59 4.98 14.67
N ALA A 56 -1.68 4.13 14.17
CA ALA A 56 -1.95 2.71 13.93
C ALA A 56 -2.23 1.93 15.22
N GLY A 57 -1.50 2.20 16.30
CA GLY A 57 -1.76 1.61 17.62
C GLY A 57 -3.15 1.97 18.15
N ASN A 58 -3.53 3.24 18.06
CA ASN A 58 -4.86 3.72 18.47
C ASN A 58 -5.96 3.08 17.64
N TYR A 59 -5.77 3.02 16.31
CA TYR A 59 -6.69 2.33 15.39
C TYR A 59 -6.92 0.87 15.79
N HIS A 60 -5.84 0.10 15.98
CA HIS A 60 -5.95 -1.30 16.37
C HIS A 60 -6.60 -1.51 17.73
N GLY A 61 -6.34 -0.60 18.69
CA GLY A 61 -7.03 -0.59 19.98
C GLY A 61 -8.55 -0.41 19.84
N LEU A 62 -8.97 0.56 19.02
CA LEU A 62 -10.39 0.80 18.73
C LEU A 62 -11.03 -0.41 18.06
N VAL A 63 -10.43 -0.94 16.98
CA VAL A 63 -10.94 -2.11 16.26
C VAL A 63 -11.02 -3.34 17.17
N GLY A 64 -10.01 -3.58 18.01
CA GLY A 64 -10.02 -4.66 18.99
C GLY A 64 -11.18 -4.53 19.98
N SER A 65 -11.42 -3.32 20.48
CA SER A 65 -12.53 -3.04 21.41
C SER A 65 -13.91 -3.24 20.76
N ILE A 66 -14.06 -2.85 19.48
CA ILE A 66 -15.28 -3.05 18.70
C ILE A 66 -15.53 -4.54 18.48
N LYS A 67 -14.52 -5.27 18.00
CA LYS A 67 -14.61 -6.71 17.75
C LYS A 67 -14.96 -7.49 19.02
N SER A 68 -14.35 -7.15 20.16
CA SER A 68 -14.66 -7.76 21.46
C SER A 68 -16.13 -7.57 21.85
N ARG A 69 -16.70 -6.37 21.67
CA ARG A 69 -18.13 -6.13 21.93
C ARG A 69 -19.04 -6.89 20.97
N LEU A 70 -18.68 -6.93 19.69
CA LEU A 70 -19.45 -7.65 18.67
C LEU A 70 -19.41 -9.18 18.85
N GLN A 71 -18.34 -9.72 19.45
CA GLN A 71 -18.24 -11.14 19.81
C GLN A 71 -19.17 -11.53 20.97
N VAL A 72 -19.30 -10.66 21.98
CA VAL A 72 -20.28 -10.86 23.06
C VAL A 72 -21.72 -10.63 22.56
N GLY A 73 -21.86 -9.87 21.47
CA GLY A 73 -23.12 -9.44 20.91
C GLY A 73 -23.52 -8.06 21.47
N THR A 74 -24.04 -7.22 20.59
CA THR A 74 -24.53 -5.88 20.93
C THR A 74 -25.84 -5.61 20.21
N THR A 75 -26.58 -4.58 20.65
CA THR A 75 -27.81 -4.19 19.96
C THR A 75 -27.48 -3.76 18.53
N PRO A 76 -28.23 -4.21 17.51
CA PRO A 76 -28.09 -3.74 16.14
C PRO A 76 -28.03 -2.22 16.06
N GLY A 77 -26.98 -1.68 15.44
CA GLY A 77 -26.79 -0.24 15.30
C GLY A 77 -26.44 0.51 16.59
N ASN A 78 -25.79 -0.14 17.57
CA ASN A 78 -25.40 0.50 18.82
C ASN A 78 -24.59 1.80 18.58
N PRO A 79 -25.06 2.98 19.02
CA PRO A 79 -24.42 4.25 18.74
C PRO A 79 -23.03 4.39 19.37
N GLN A 80 -22.77 3.71 20.49
CA GLN A 80 -21.45 3.73 21.13
C GLN A 80 -20.39 3.02 20.27
N VAL A 81 -20.75 1.86 19.69
CA VAL A 81 -19.85 1.11 18.81
C VAL A 81 -19.68 1.83 17.47
N MET A 82 -20.75 2.45 16.96
CA MET A 82 -20.69 3.30 15.77
C MET A 82 -19.75 4.50 15.97
N ASN A 83 -19.77 5.15 17.14
CA ASN A 83 -18.85 6.25 17.45
C ASN A 83 -17.40 5.76 17.50
N GLN A 84 -17.13 4.58 18.07
CA GLN A 84 -15.79 3.99 18.08
C GLN A 84 -15.29 3.65 16.68
N TRP A 85 -16.17 3.16 15.82
CA TRP A 85 -15.85 2.90 14.43
C TRP A 85 -15.51 4.17 13.66
N ARG A 86 -16.26 5.28 13.87
CA ARG A 86 -15.91 6.59 13.32
C ARG A 86 -14.55 7.06 13.81
N SER A 87 -14.27 6.95 15.11
CA SER A 87 -12.94 7.28 15.64
C SER A 87 -11.82 6.43 15.03
N ALA A 88 -12.10 5.18 14.67
CA ALA A 88 -11.14 4.32 13.98
C ALA A 88 -10.93 4.76 12.53
N GLN A 89 -11.98 5.23 11.84
CA GLN A 89 -11.84 5.88 10.53
C GLN A 89 -10.97 7.13 10.63
N ASP A 90 -11.22 7.99 11.62
CA ASP A 90 -10.42 9.20 11.84
C ASP A 90 -8.93 8.87 12.06
N GLN A 91 -8.60 7.73 12.69
CA GLN A 91 -7.20 7.31 12.81
C GLN A 91 -6.59 6.89 11.48
N LEU A 92 -7.35 6.22 10.59
CA LEU A 92 -6.86 5.89 9.25
C LEU A 92 -6.68 7.14 8.40
N ASP A 93 -7.58 8.12 8.54
CA ASP A 93 -7.46 9.41 7.84
C ASP A 93 -6.20 10.15 8.27
N ARG A 94 -5.84 10.15 9.56
CA ARG A 94 -4.56 10.71 10.03
C ARG A 94 -3.33 10.00 9.48
N ILE A 95 -3.40 8.68 9.26
CA ILE A 95 -2.31 7.95 8.61
C ILE A 95 -2.20 8.36 7.13
N GLU A 96 -3.32 8.70 6.49
CA GLU A 96 -3.30 9.24 5.13
C GLU A 96 -2.70 10.65 5.07
N ASP A 97 -2.94 11.48 6.09
CA ASP A 97 -2.23 12.76 6.25
C ASP A 97 -0.72 12.54 6.44
N ASP A 98 -0.31 11.59 7.29
CA ASP A 98 1.10 11.22 7.47
C ASP A 98 1.75 10.78 6.12
N ILE A 99 1.01 10.04 5.27
CA ILE A 99 1.47 9.65 3.91
C ILE A 99 1.66 10.89 3.01
N SER A 100 0.76 11.86 3.09
CA SER A 100 0.91 13.13 2.37
C SER A 100 2.18 13.87 2.81
N ASP A 101 2.46 13.90 4.11
CA ASP A 101 3.68 14.50 4.65
C ASP A 101 4.95 13.77 4.17
N MET A 102 4.93 12.43 4.12
CA MET A 102 6.03 11.64 3.52
C MET A 102 6.24 11.98 2.03
N ASN A 103 5.17 12.21 1.27
CA ASN A 103 5.27 12.58 -0.14
C ASN A 103 5.89 13.97 -0.32
N GLN A 104 5.50 14.94 0.52
CA GLN A 104 6.13 16.26 0.54
C GLN A 104 7.60 16.18 0.91
N LEU A 105 7.94 15.40 1.94
CA LEU A 105 9.32 15.17 2.36
C LEU A 105 10.15 14.52 1.24
N THR A 106 9.57 13.56 0.50
CA THR A 106 10.22 12.93 -0.66
C THR A 106 10.56 13.95 -1.74
N ALA A 107 9.64 14.88 -2.07
CA ALA A 107 9.91 15.93 -3.03
C ALA A 107 11.04 16.87 -2.59
N GLN A 108 11.12 17.18 -1.28
CA GLN A 108 12.19 18.01 -0.72
C GLN A 108 13.54 17.29 -0.76
N VAL A 109 13.60 16.02 -0.36
CA VAL A 109 14.84 15.23 -0.41
C VAL A 109 15.29 15.02 -1.86
N ALA A 110 14.37 14.93 -2.83
CA ALA A 110 14.72 14.91 -4.25
C ALA A 110 15.38 16.22 -4.71
N ALA A 111 14.94 17.38 -4.20
CA ALA A 111 15.59 18.66 -4.46
C ALA A 111 17.00 18.72 -3.82
N ASP A 112 17.15 18.21 -2.60
CA ASP A 112 18.46 18.07 -1.93
C ASP A 112 19.42 17.18 -2.74
N SER A 113 18.89 16.11 -3.37
CA SER A 113 19.67 15.26 -4.29
C SER A 113 20.20 16.03 -5.49
N ALA A 114 19.39 16.92 -6.08
CA ALA A 114 19.81 17.74 -7.21
C ALA A 114 20.89 18.75 -6.80
N MET A 115 20.75 19.35 -5.62
CA MET A 115 21.76 20.25 -5.05
C MET A 115 23.08 19.51 -4.78
N SER A 116 23.03 18.29 -4.23
CA SER A 116 24.22 17.46 -4.01
C SER A 116 24.94 17.12 -5.32
N ALA A 117 24.19 16.79 -6.37
CA ALA A 117 24.74 16.52 -7.70
C ALA A 117 25.41 17.77 -8.31
N TYR A 118 24.78 18.94 -8.20
CA TYR A 118 25.36 20.21 -8.64
C TYR A 118 26.64 20.55 -7.88
N LEU A 119 26.65 20.33 -6.55
CA LEU A 119 27.83 20.56 -5.72
C LEU A 119 28.98 19.63 -6.14
N LEU A 120 28.70 18.33 -6.36
CA LEU A 120 29.71 17.38 -6.82
C LEU A 120 30.33 17.79 -8.17
N ASP A 121 29.50 18.21 -9.13
CA ASP A 121 29.98 18.70 -10.43
C ASP A 121 30.81 19.98 -10.29
N SER A 122 30.37 20.91 -9.44
CA SER A 122 31.08 22.14 -9.14
C SER A 122 32.45 21.90 -8.50
N VAL A 123 32.55 20.93 -7.59
CA VAL A 123 33.81 20.51 -6.97
C VAL A 123 34.75 19.88 -8.01
N ARG A 124 34.22 19.03 -8.89
CA ARG A 124 34.99 18.43 -9.98
C ARG A 124 35.52 19.47 -10.96
N ALA A 125 34.71 20.46 -11.31
CA ALA A 125 35.12 21.58 -12.15
C ALA A 125 36.24 22.40 -11.49
N ALA A 126 36.22 22.56 -10.16
CA ALA A 126 37.24 23.30 -9.42
C ALA A 126 38.65 22.70 -9.50
N PHE A 127 38.78 21.40 -9.76
CA PHE A 127 40.09 20.77 -10.00
C PHE A 127 40.78 21.26 -11.28
N GLY A 128 40.01 21.76 -12.26
CA GLY A 128 40.53 22.27 -13.53
C GLY A 128 40.98 23.73 -13.48
N LEU A 129 40.80 24.43 -12.35
CA LEU A 129 41.17 25.83 -12.22
C LEU A 129 42.68 26.00 -12.04
N SER A 130 43.28 26.92 -12.80
CA SER A 130 44.70 27.24 -12.72
C SER A 130 45.03 28.08 -11.48
N GLY A 131 46.26 27.98 -10.97
CA GLY A 131 46.74 28.77 -9.82
C GLY A 131 46.39 28.19 -8.44
N ALA A 132 45.97 26.92 -8.38
CA ALA A 132 45.79 26.18 -7.13
C ALA A 132 47.15 25.72 -6.55
N VAL A 133 47.22 25.59 -5.23
CA VAL A 133 48.34 24.90 -4.55
C VAL A 133 47.94 23.47 -4.16
N ASP A 134 48.92 22.62 -3.84
CA ASP A 134 48.68 21.23 -3.42
C ASP A 134 47.71 21.12 -2.23
N ASP A 135 47.74 22.11 -1.32
CA ASP A 135 46.83 22.22 -0.18
C ASP A 135 45.36 22.34 -0.63
N ASP A 136 45.10 23.13 -1.67
CA ASP A 136 43.75 23.34 -2.22
C ASP A 136 43.22 22.05 -2.85
N HIS A 137 44.06 21.34 -3.61
CA HIS A 137 43.71 20.03 -4.18
C HIS A 137 43.43 18.97 -3.09
N ARG A 138 44.12 19.03 -1.94
CA ARG A 138 43.82 18.17 -0.78
C ARG A 138 42.48 18.54 -0.14
N GLN A 139 42.11 19.81 -0.08
CA GLN A 139 40.79 20.24 0.40
C GLN A 139 39.68 19.78 -0.55
N LEU A 140 39.82 20.02 -1.86
CA LEU A 140 38.83 19.60 -2.87
C LEU A 140 38.60 18.09 -2.89
N ARG A 141 39.65 17.27 -2.72
CA ARG A 141 39.49 15.79 -2.63
C ARG A 141 38.66 15.37 -1.43
N ARG A 142 38.94 15.93 -0.25
CA ARG A 142 38.13 15.66 0.96
C ARG A 142 36.69 16.08 0.76
N LEU A 143 36.48 17.25 0.18
CA LEU A 143 35.15 17.75 -0.12
C LEU A 143 34.40 16.86 -1.13
N GLU A 144 35.07 16.38 -2.18
CA GLU A 144 34.47 15.42 -3.14
C GLU A 144 34.01 14.13 -2.43
N ASP A 145 34.87 13.53 -1.60
CA ASP A 145 34.53 12.33 -0.83
C ASP A 145 33.32 12.57 0.10
N GLU A 146 33.32 13.73 0.76
CA GLU A 146 32.27 14.16 1.66
C GLU A 146 30.92 14.40 0.96
N VAL A 147 30.92 15.01 -0.24
CA VAL A 147 29.72 15.20 -1.07
C VAL A 147 29.19 13.86 -1.56
N ASN A 148 30.08 12.94 -1.98
CA ASN A 148 29.70 11.58 -2.38
C ASN A 148 29.02 10.83 -1.22
N GLN A 149 29.56 10.93 0.00
CA GLN A 149 28.94 10.34 1.20
C GLN A 149 27.56 10.94 1.47
N THR A 150 27.41 12.26 1.34
CA THR A 150 26.12 12.95 1.48
C THR A 150 25.13 12.48 0.41
N THR A 151 25.57 12.27 -0.83
CA THR A 151 24.73 11.76 -1.93
C THR A 151 24.17 10.36 -1.60
N VAL A 152 25.00 9.45 -1.09
CA VAL A 152 24.56 8.11 -0.67
C VAL A 152 23.54 8.19 0.46
N THR A 153 23.72 9.13 1.38
CA THR A 153 22.77 9.35 2.49
C THR A 153 21.41 9.83 1.98
N ILE A 154 21.38 10.76 1.02
CA ILE A 154 20.15 11.23 0.37
C ILE A 154 19.44 10.08 -0.34
N GLN A 155 20.18 9.27 -1.10
CA GLN A 155 19.61 8.13 -1.83
C GLN A 155 18.99 7.09 -0.90
N ARG A 156 19.66 6.78 0.22
CA ARG A 156 19.11 5.90 1.25
C ARG A 156 17.82 6.48 1.84
N LEU A 157 17.81 7.77 2.19
CA LEU A 157 16.62 8.43 2.72
C LEU A 157 15.44 8.40 1.74
N LEU A 158 15.68 8.64 0.44
CA LEU A 158 14.66 8.50 -0.60
C LEU A 158 14.15 7.07 -0.72
N GLY A 159 15.03 6.08 -0.66
CA GLY A 159 14.65 4.67 -0.68
C GLY A 159 13.74 4.30 0.50
N GLU A 160 14.14 4.71 1.71
CA GLU A 160 13.36 4.50 2.93
C GLU A 160 11.98 5.16 2.86
N LEU A 161 11.90 6.42 2.42
CA LEU A 161 10.63 7.15 2.27
C LEU A 161 9.67 6.46 1.29
N ASN A 162 10.17 6.02 0.13
CA ASN A 162 9.34 5.35 -0.87
C ASN A 162 8.84 3.98 -0.38
N GLU A 163 9.70 3.22 0.32
CA GLU A 163 9.31 1.93 0.89
C GLU A 163 8.26 2.12 1.99
N ASP A 164 8.49 3.06 2.91
CA ASP A 164 7.56 3.39 4.00
C ASP A 164 6.20 3.82 3.45
N MET A 165 6.19 4.75 2.49
CA MET A 165 4.97 5.23 1.84
C MET A 165 4.20 4.07 1.17
N GLY A 166 4.88 3.20 0.42
CA GLY A 166 4.26 2.04 -0.20
C GLY A 166 3.62 1.09 0.81
N ARG A 167 4.32 0.82 1.93
CA ARG A 167 3.78 -0.03 3.01
C ARG A 167 2.56 0.61 3.69
N GLN A 168 2.59 1.92 3.94
CA GLN A 168 1.46 2.61 4.59
C GLN A 168 0.23 2.71 3.67
N GLN A 169 0.41 2.94 2.37
CA GLN A 169 -0.69 2.92 1.41
C GLN A 169 -1.38 1.55 1.35
N GLU A 170 -0.59 0.47 1.33
CA GLU A 170 -1.12 -0.89 1.36
C GLU A 170 -1.86 -1.19 2.67
N PHE A 171 -1.32 -0.73 3.80
CA PHE A 171 -1.96 -0.85 5.11
C PHE A 171 -3.32 -0.14 5.13
N VAL A 172 -3.36 1.15 4.79
CA VAL A 172 -4.61 1.95 4.80
C VAL A 172 -5.66 1.35 3.87
N ALA A 173 -5.28 0.93 2.66
CA ALA A 173 -6.21 0.30 1.72
C ALA A 173 -6.87 -0.96 2.30
N LYS A 174 -6.07 -1.86 2.88
CA LYS A 174 -6.56 -3.10 3.52
C LYS A 174 -7.42 -2.82 4.76
N GLU A 175 -7.02 -1.86 5.58
CA GLU A 175 -7.75 -1.53 6.80
C GLU A 175 -9.07 -0.80 6.52
N ARG A 176 -9.13 0.05 5.47
CA ARG A 176 -10.41 0.64 5.02
C ARG A 176 -11.40 -0.43 4.57
N GLU A 177 -10.95 -1.43 3.82
CA GLU A 177 -11.80 -2.56 3.42
C GLU A 177 -12.36 -3.30 4.65
N LYS A 178 -11.51 -3.60 5.63
CA LYS A 178 -11.93 -4.23 6.90
C LYS A 178 -12.88 -3.35 7.72
N LEU A 179 -12.71 -2.03 7.71
CA LEU A 179 -13.64 -1.13 8.39
C LEU A 179 -15.02 -1.13 7.72
N VAL A 180 -15.11 -1.24 6.40
CA VAL A 180 -16.39 -1.36 5.69
C VAL A 180 -17.10 -2.67 6.08
N GLU A 181 -16.36 -3.78 6.17
CA GLU A 181 -16.89 -5.05 6.69
C GLU A 181 -17.37 -4.89 8.14
N LEU A 182 -16.55 -4.29 9.00
CA LEU A 182 -16.89 -4.05 10.41
C LEU A 182 -18.15 -3.18 10.56
N ALA A 183 -18.40 -2.23 9.67
CA ALA A 183 -19.62 -1.42 9.69
C ALA A 183 -20.88 -2.27 9.46
N ARG A 184 -20.80 -3.28 8.59
CA ARG A 184 -21.90 -4.24 8.39
C ARG A 184 -22.16 -5.03 9.67
N ASP A 185 -21.11 -5.52 10.33
CA ASP A 185 -21.21 -6.29 11.57
C ASP A 185 -21.82 -5.47 12.72
N ILE A 186 -21.47 -4.19 12.81
CA ILE A 186 -22.05 -3.27 13.81
C ILE A 186 -23.54 -3.06 13.55
N ASN A 187 -23.96 -2.96 12.29
CA ASN A 187 -25.38 -2.82 11.94
C ASN A 187 -26.18 -4.08 12.31
N VAL A 188 -25.59 -5.26 12.16
CA VAL A 188 -26.20 -6.54 12.58
C VAL A 188 -26.13 -6.72 14.11
N GLY A 189 -25.16 -6.08 14.77
CA GLY A 189 -24.95 -6.19 16.22
C GLY A 189 -24.17 -7.44 16.63
N GLN A 190 -23.64 -8.20 15.67
CA GLN A 190 -22.85 -9.40 15.90
C GLN A 190 -21.72 -9.45 14.88
N LEU A 191 -20.57 -9.97 15.29
CA LEU A 191 -19.46 -10.18 14.36
C LEU A 191 -19.93 -11.19 13.31
N TYR A 192 -19.89 -10.83 12.02
CA TYR A 192 -20.14 -11.79 10.95
C TYR A 192 -18.88 -12.65 10.82
N VAL A 193 -18.79 -13.66 11.69
CA VAL A 193 -17.87 -14.77 11.45
C VAL A 193 -18.48 -15.56 10.30
N ALA A 194 -18.11 -15.22 9.07
CA ALA A 194 -18.18 -16.19 7.98
C ALA A 194 -17.55 -17.47 8.55
N PRO A 195 -18.27 -18.61 8.61
CA PRO A 195 -17.81 -19.75 9.38
C PRO A 195 -16.41 -20.15 8.91
N GLN A 196 -15.41 -19.80 9.70
CA GLN A 196 -14.12 -20.43 9.64
C GLN A 196 -14.42 -21.87 10.02
N ALA A 197 -14.34 -22.75 9.04
CA ALA A 197 -14.47 -24.18 9.23
C ALA A 197 -13.39 -24.64 10.22
N SER A 198 -13.73 -24.57 11.51
CA SER A 198 -13.21 -25.49 12.50
C SER A 198 -13.47 -26.88 11.95
N MET A 199 -12.40 -27.64 11.79
CA MET A 199 -12.42 -29.06 11.49
C MET A 199 -13.10 -29.80 12.64
N ALA A 200 -14.42 -29.76 12.72
CA ALA A 200 -15.30 -30.67 13.45
C ALA A 200 -16.75 -30.12 13.40
N GLY A 201 -17.63 -30.81 12.68
CA GLY A 201 -19.08 -30.64 12.77
C GLY A 201 -19.65 -29.43 12.02
N SER A 202 -20.07 -29.66 10.79
CA SER A 202 -20.85 -28.71 9.98
C SER A 202 -22.12 -28.23 10.70
N PRO A 203 -22.36 -26.91 10.84
CA PRO A 203 -23.70 -26.39 10.97
C PRO A 203 -24.34 -26.32 9.57
N MET A 204 -25.45 -27.03 9.38
CA MET A 204 -26.30 -26.92 8.20
C MET A 204 -26.86 -25.48 8.12
N ILE A 205 -26.25 -24.65 7.28
CA ILE A 205 -27.02 -23.70 6.47
C ILE A 205 -27.92 -24.58 5.60
N PRO A 206 -29.22 -24.26 5.40
CA PRO A 206 -29.99 -24.93 4.37
C PRO A 206 -29.37 -24.56 3.02
N THR A 207 -28.38 -25.35 2.61
CA THR A 207 -28.02 -25.53 1.22
C THR A 207 -29.31 -25.98 0.56
N GLY A 208 -29.89 -25.09 -0.25
CA GLY A 208 -30.65 -25.57 -1.40
C GLY A 208 -29.81 -26.68 -2.03
N THR A 209 -30.43 -27.84 -2.24
CA THR A 209 -29.84 -28.99 -2.93
C THR A 209 -28.84 -28.52 -3.98
N PRO A 210 -27.59 -29.02 -4.01
CA PRO A 210 -26.64 -28.62 -5.05
C PRO A 210 -27.34 -28.82 -6.39
N ALA A 211 -27.72 -27.71 -7.01
CA ALA A 211 -28.52 -27.77 -8.22
C ALA A 211 -27.64 -28.45 -9.26
N ASP A 212 -28.17 -29.50 -9.89
CA ASP A 212 -27.46 -30.15 -10.95
C ASP A 212 -27.47 -29.22 -12.17
N PHE A 213 -26.38 -28.47 -12.31
CA PHE A 213 -26.18 -27.57 -13.45
C PHE A 213 -25.59 -28.31 -14.66
N SER A 214 -25.37 -29.64 -14.58
CA SER A 214 -24.82 -30.42 -15.68
C SER A 214 -25.78 -30.53 -16.87
N GLU A 215 -27.09 -30.48 -16.63
CA GLU A 215 -28.14 -30.49 -17.66
C GLU A 215 -28.60 -29.08 -18.10
N ARG A 216 -28.17 -28.03 -17.39
CA ARG A 216 -28.56 -26.64 -17.69
C ARG A 216 -27.60 -26.02 -18.70
N ARG A 217 -28.14 -25.28 -19.67
CA ARG A 217 -27.32 -24.52 -20.63
C ARG A 217 -26.93 -23.17 -20.03
N PRO A 218 -25.63 -22.87 -19.89
CA PRO A 218 -25.20 -21.56 -19.41
C PRO A 218 -25.53 -20.49 -20.46
N LEU A 219 -25.99 -19.33 -19.99
CA LEU A 219 -26.17 -18.13 -20.80
C LEU A 219 -24.81 -17.57 -21.23
N VAL A 220 -23.85 -17.56 -20.31
CA VAL A 220 -22.48 -17.07 -20.53
C VAL A 220 -21.49 -18.01 -19.84
N VAL A 221 -20.38 -18.29 -20.52
CA VAL A 221 -19.22 -18.98 -19.96
C VAL A 221 -18.01 -18.07 -20.11
N ILE A 222 -17.44 -17.64 -18.99
CA ILE A 222 -16.24 -16.81 -18.95
C ILE A 222 -15.07 -17.71 -18.56
N ARG A 223 -14.07 -17.80 -19.43
CA ARG A 223 -12.87 -18.61 -19.19
C ARG A 223 -11.73 -17.71 -18.72
N PHE A 224 -11.20 -17.97 -17.54
CA PHE A 224 -10.04 -17.27 -17.00
C PHE A 224 -8.76 -18.05 -17.35
N ASP A 225 -8.44 -18.11 -18.64
CA ASP A 225 -7.26 -18.79 -19.19
C ASP A 225 -5.99 -17.94 -19.17
N ARG A 226 -6.13 -16.62 -19.02
CA ARG A 226 -5.06 -15.61 -18.98
C ARG A 226 -5.33 -14.52 -17.93
N GLN A 227 -4.30 -13.76 -17.56
CA GLN A 227 -4.50 -12.54 -16.73
C GLN A 227 -5.24 -11.49 -17.58
N ASP A 228 -6.14 -10.73 -16.96
CA ASP A 228 -6.93 -9.66 -17.57
C ASP A 228 -7.83 -10.09 -18.74
N VAL A 229 -8.66 -11.11 -18.52
CA VAL A 229 -9.71 -11.48 -19.48
C VAL A 229 -10.73 -10.36 -19.61
N THR A 230 -10.87 -9.80 -20.81
CA THR A 230 -11.93 -8.84 -21.13
C THR A 230 -13.24 -9.61 -21.40
N TYR A 231 -14.16 -9.60 -20.44
CA TYR A 231 -15.44 -10.32 -20.53
C TYR A 231 -16.66 -9.41 -20.41
N GLU A 232 -16.47 -8.17 -19.98
CA GLU A 232 -17.49 -7.20 -19.63
C GLU A 232 -18.41 -6.83 -20.81
N PRO A 233 -17.90 -6.57 -22.04
CA PRO A 233 -18.77 -6.23 -23.16
C PRO A 233 -19.70 -7.37 -23.57
N ALA A 234 -19.19 -8.61 -23.58
CA ALA A 234 -19.97 -9.80 -23.92
C ALA A 234 -20.99 -10.14 -22.83
N LEU A 235 -20.59 -9.95 -21.57
CA LEU A 235 -21.45 -10.15 -20.40
C LEU A 235 -22.64 -9.20 -20.40
N TYR A 236 -22.39 -7.91 -20.65
CA TYR A 236 -23.43 -6.89 -20.72
C TYR A 236 -24.47 -7.18 -21.81
N GLN A 237 -24.01 -7.57 -23.01
CA GLN A 237 -24.90 -7.90 -24.12
C GLN A 237 -25.75 -9.14 -23.85
N ALA A 238 -25.20 -10.15 -23.18
CA ALA A 238 -25.94 -11.36 -22.84
C ALA A 238 -27.02 -11.09 -21.78
N ILE A 239 -26.71 -10.25 -20.79
CA ILE A 239 -27.62 -9.94 -19.69
C ILE A 239 -28.71 -8.96 -20.11
N SER A 240 -28.38 -7.93 -20.89
CA SER A 240 -29.39 -7.03 -21.47
C SER A 240 -30.42 -7.81 -22.29
N ARG A 241 -29.98 -8.69 -23.20
CA ARG A 241 -30.91 -9.55 -23.97
C ARG A 241 -31.73 -10.49 -23.09
N ALA A 242 -31.18 -10.97 -21.97
CA ALA A 242 -31.90 -11.82 -21.04
C ALA A 242 -32.98 -11.03 -20.29
N LEU A 243 -32.66 -9.82 -19.82
CA LEU A 243 -33.57 -8.91 -19.11
C LEU A 243 -34.64 -8.34 -20.04
N ASP A 244 -34.32 -8.05 -21.30
CA ASP A 244 -35.28 -7.62 -22.33
C ASP A 244 -36.36 -8.68 -22.57
N ARG A 245 -35.99 -9.97 -22.44
CA ARG A 245 -36.92 -11.10 -22.60
C ARG A 245 -37.65 -11.44 -21.31
N ARG A 246 -36.99 -11.28 -20.15
CA ARG A 246 -37.51 -11.58 -18.81
C ARG A 246 -37.06 -10.52 -17.81
N PRO A 247 -37.89 -9.49 -17.55
CA PRO A 247 -37.54 -8.37 -16.66
C PRO A 247 -37.34 -8.79 -15.19
N ASP A 248 -37.89 -9.93 -14.79
CA ASP A 248 -37.83 -10.54 -13.46
C ASP A 248 -36.77 -11.66 -13.36
N ALA A 249 -35.92 -11.82 -14.38
CA ALA A 249 -34.89 -12.87 -14.37
C ALA A 249 -33.95 -12.78 -13.16
N VAL A 250 -33.74 -13.93 -12.54
CA VAL A 250 -32.73 -14.17 -11.50
C VAL A 250 -31.60 -14.98 -12.13
N PHE A 251 -30.36 -14.70 -11.75
CA PHE A 251 -29.18 -15.33 -12.32
C PHE A 251 -28.46 -16.18 -11.29
N ASP A 252 -28.07 -17.39 -11.68
CA ASP A 252 -27.17 -18.24 -10.90
C ASP A 252 -25.75 -18.07 -11.45
N LEU A 253 -24.87 -17.47 -10.66
CA LEU A 253 -23.45 -17.28 -10.96
C LEU A 253 -22.66 -18.44 -10.36
N VAL A 254 -22.10 -19.30 -11.21
CA VAL A 254 -21.45 -20.53 -10.79
C VAL A 254 -19.95 -20.43 -11.06
N ALA A 255 -19.15 -20.46 -9.99
CA ALA A 255 -17.70 -20.62 -10.07
C ALA A 255 -17.35 -22.08 -10.39
N VAL A 256 -16.70 -22.33 -11.52
CA VAL A 256 -16.30 -23.67 -11.96
C VAL A 256 -14.79 -23.81 -11.81
N SER A 257 -14.35 -24.71 -10.92
CA SER A 257 -12.94 -25.04 -10.73
C SER A 257 -12.53 -26.29 -11.50
N PRO A 258 -11.33 -26.35 -12.08
CA PRO A 258 -10.80 -27.55 -12.71
C PRO A 258 -10.55 -28.65 -11.67
N GLY A 259 -10.88 -29.90 -12.02
CA GLY A 259 -10.64 -31.09 -11.19
C GLY A 259 -9.17 -31.51 -11.13
N SER A 260 -8.28 -30.66 -10.63
CA SER A 260 -6.84 -30.93 -10.49
C SER A 260 -6.42 -31.27 -9.05
N SER A 261 -5.24 -31.85 -8.87
CA SER A 261 -4.66 -32.27 -7.58
C SER A 261 -4.48 -31.12 -6.57
N LYS A 262 -4.50 -29.85 -7.04
CA LYS A 262 -4.49 -28.63 -6.22
C LYS A 262 -5.90 -28.06 -6.06
N ARG A 263 -6.83 -28.89 -5.58
CA ARG A 263 -8.27 -28.60 -5.45
C ARG A 263 -8.53 -27.30 -4.68
N ASN A 264 -7.88 -27.10 -3.53
CA ASN A 264 -8.13 -25.93 -2.67
C ASN A 264 -7.72 -24.60 -3.30
N LEU A 265 -6.59 -24.55 -4.00
CA LEU A 265 -6.11 -23.33 -4.66
C LEU A 265 -6.97 -22.96 -5.88
N SER A 266 -7.40 -23.99 -6.63
CA SER A 266 -8.22 -23.82 -7.83
C SER A 266 -9.65 -23.37 -7.49
N THR A 267 -10.21 -23.86 -6.38
CA THR A 267 -11.51 -23.41 -5.86
C THR A 267 -11.46 -21.96 -5.39
N SER A 268 -10.40 -21.56 -4.66
CA SER A 268 -10.25 -20.17 -4.21
C SER A 268 -10.03 -19.20 -5.38
N ALA A 269 -9.31 -19.62 -6.42
CA ALA A 269 -9.15 -18.83 -7.64
C ALA A 269 -10.49 -18.66 -8.39
N ALA A 270 -11.26 -19.74 -8.55
CA ALA A 270 -12.58 -19.69 -9.20
C ALA A 270 -13.56 -18.79 -8.43
N LYS A 271 -13.56 -18.83 -7.09
CA LYS A 271 -14.37 -17.95 -6.25
C LYS A 271 -14.03 -16.48 -6.43
N ARG A 272 -12.74 -16.11 -6.36
CA ARG A 272 -12.28 -14.74 -6.59
C ARG A 272 -12.66 -14.22 -7.97
N ASN A 273 -12.57 -15.07 -8.99
CA ASN A 273 -13.00 -14.70 -10.35
C ASN A 273 -14.51 -14.49 -10.43
N ALA A 274 -15.30 -15.33 -9.78
CA ALA A 274 -16.75 -15.14 -9.71
C ALA A 274 -17.13 -13.86 -8.94
N GLU A 275 -16.42 -13.50 -7.86
CA GLU A 275 -16.61 -12.25 -7.13
C GLU A 275 -16.32 -11.02 -8.01
N LYS A 276 -15.25 -11.06 -8.84
CA LYS A 276 -14.96 -10.01 -9.83
C LYS A 276 -16.08 -9.86 -10.86
N VAL A 277 -16.61 -10.99 -11.35
CA VAL A 277 -17.75 -10.98 -12.27
C VAL A 277 -18.99 -10.40 -11.59
N LEU A 278 -19.29 -10.80 -10.35
CA LEU A 278 -20.40 -10.26 -9.56
C LEU A 278 -20.29 -8.75 -9.35
N GLN A 279 -19.09 -8.25 -9.04
CA GLN A 279 -18.84 -6.82 -8.91
C GLN A 279 -19.06 -6.08 -10.24
N SER A 280 -18.65 -6.68 -11.36
CA SER A 280 -18.90 -6.15 -12.69
C SER A 280 -20.39 -6.09 -13.01
N LEU A 281 -21.16 -7.13 -12.64
CA LEU A 281 -22.62 -7.15 -12.77
C LEU A 281 -23.31 -6.05 -11.97
N SER A 282 -22.85 -5.84 -10.74
CA SER A 282 -23.34 -4.77 -9.87
C SER A 282 -23.09 -3.38 -10.47
N ARG A 283 -21.88 -3.14 -11.02
CA ARG A 283 -21.54 -1.89 -11.74
C ARG A 283 -22.40 -1.67 -12.99
N MET A 284 -22.86 -2.74 -13.63
CA MET A 284 -23.77 -2.68 -14.78
C MET A 284 -25.24 -2.49 -14.38
N GLY A 285 -25.53 -2.35 -13.08
CA GLY A 285 -26.87 -2.06 -12.56
C GLY A 285 -27.70 -3.28 -12.18
N LEU A 286 -27.12 -4.49 -12.18
CA LEU A 286 -27.82 -5.70 -11.72
C LEU A 286 -27.72 -5.81 -10.18
N PRO A 287 -28.83 -5.76 -9.43
CA PRO A 287 -28.80 -5.89 -7.98
C PRO A 287 -28.23 -7.24 -7.56
N SER A 288 -27.37 -7.25 -6.53
CA SER A 288 -26.76 -8.48 -6.01
C SER A 288 -27.78 -9.51 -5.51
N GLU A 289 -28.95 -9.06 -5.06
CA GLU A 289 -30.07 -9.92 -4.64
C GLU A 289 -30.63 -10.79 -5.78
N ARG A 290 -30.45 -10.34 -7.05
CA ARG A 290 -30.86 -11.08 -8.24
C ARG A 290 -29.80 -12.07 -8.73
N VAL A 291 -28.67 -12.16 -8.03
CA VAL A 291 -27.55 -13.02 -8.42
C VAL A 291 -27.19 -13.96 -7.27
N MET A 292 -27.38 -15.26 -7.46
CA MET A 292 -26.97 -16.26 -6.48
C MET A 292 -25.59 -16.81 -6.85
N LEU A 293 -24.63 -16.69 -5.94
CA LEU A 293 -23.31 -17.28 -6.13
C LEU A 293 -23.31 -18.75 -5.72
N SER A 294 -22.84 -19.61 -6.60
CA SER A 294 -22.66 -21.05 -6.39
C SER A 294 -21.26 -21.46 -6.84
N ALA A 295 -20.79 -22.62 -6.38
CA ALA A 295 -19.50 -23.17 -6.79
C ALA A 295 -19.65 -24.64 -7.18
N MET A 296 -18.95 -25.06 -8.23
CA MET A 296 -18.84 -26.45 -8.63
C MET A 296 -17.42 -26.80 -9.05
N SER A 297 -17.10 -28.09 -9.00
CA SER A 297 -15.89 -28.63 -9.60
C SER A 297 -16.26 -29.39 -10.86
N SER A 298 -15.56 -29.15 -11.96
CA SER A 298 -15.73 -29.89 -13.21
C SER A 298 -14.44 -30.59 -13.61
N ALA A 299 -14.54 -31.87 -13.96
CA ALA A 299 -13.42 -32.64 -14.49
C ALA A 299 -13.07 -32.29 -15.94
N SER A 300 -14.00 -31.65 -16.67
CA SER A 300 -13.79 -31.21 -18.06
C SER A 300 -13.20 -29.80 -18.18
N ALA A 301 -13.30 -28.98 -17.13
CA ALA A 301 -12.71 -27.65 -17.09
C ALA A 301 -11.18 -27.73 -16.96
N ARG A 302 -10.47 -27.04 -17.86
CA ARG A 302 -8.99 -26.98 -17.86
C ARG A 302 -8.43 -25.77 -17.09
N SER A 303 -9.25 -24.74 -16.91
CA SER A 303 -8.95 -23.49 -16.19
C SER A 303 -10.11 -23.12 -15.28
N SER A 304 -9.95 -22.09 -14.45
CA SER A 304 -11.08 -21.51 -13.71
C SER A 304 -12.06 -20.89 -14.70
N GLU A 305 -13.33 -21.25 -14.60
CA GLU A 305 -14.41 -20.71 -15.43
C GLU A 305 -15.52 -20.15 -14.54
N VAL A 306 -16.29 -19.20 -15.07
CA VAL A 306 -17.48 -18.66 -14.41
C VAL A 306 -18.65 -18.82 -15.36
N HIS A 307 -19.66 -19.56 -14.93
CA HIS A 307 -20.87 -19.83 -15.71
C HIS A 307 -22.02 -19.03 -15.15
N ILE A 308 -22.84 -18.48 -16.03
CA ILE A 308 -24.03 -17.72 -15.65
C ILE A 308 -25.23 -18.44 -16.21
N TYR A 309 -26.18 -18.76 -15.35
CA TYR A 309 -27.44 -19.38 -15.73
C TYR A 309 -28.59 -18.43 -15.41
N ILE A 310 -29.66 -18.52 -16.19
CA ILE A 310 -30.92 -17.87 -15.87
C ILE A 310 -31.76 -18.89 -15.10
N ARG A 311 -32.40 -18.43 -14.03
CA ARG A 311 -33.39 -19.20 -13.27
C ARG A 311 -34.80 -19.01 -13.82
#